data_AF-A0A3D0RP21-F1
#
_entry.id   AF-A0A3D0RP21-F1
#
_cell.length_a   1.000
_cell.length_b   1.000
_cell.length_c   1.000
_cell.angle_alpha   90.00
_cell.angle_beta   90.00
_cell.angle_gamma   90.00
#
_symmetry.space_group_name_H-M   'P 1'
#
loop_
_entity.id
_entity.type
_entity.pdbx_description
1 polymer ?
#
loop_
_entity_poly.entity_id
_entity_poly.type
_entity_poly.pdbx_seq_one_letter_code
_entity_poly.pdbx_strand_id
1 'polypeptide(L)' 'MEMEHFKTRHIGIKPEDLGNMLQTVGVSSVDELIDQTIPADIRLKKPLSLPKAQSEMEYAEEIG' A
#
# COMPACT_ATOMS: atom_id res chain seq x y z
N MET A 1 -18.47 -7.17 -11.77
CA MET A 1 -18.19 -7.37 -10.34
C MET A 1 -16.70 -7.14 -10.18
N GLU A 2 -16.29 -6.03 -9.57
CA GLU A 2 -14.88 -5.87 -9.21
C GLU A 2 -14.56 -6.89 -8.13
N MET A 3 -13.51 -7.69 -8.34
CA MET A 3 -13.01 -8.58 -7.30
C MET A 3 -12.58 -7.74 -6.11
N GLU A 4 -13.05 -8.07 -4.91
CA GLU A 4 -12.65 -7.40 -3.68
C GLU A 4 -11.12 -7.50 -3.54
N HIS A 5 -10.44 -6.35 -3.57
CA HIS A 5 -9.00 -6.30 -3.41
C HIS A 5 -8.67 -6.31 -1.92
N PHE A 6 -8.06 -7.38 -1.41
CA PHE A 6 -7.65 -7.52 0.01
C PHE A 6 -7.04 -6.24 0.61
N LYS A 7 -6.23 -5.50 -0.16
CA LYS A 7 -5.63 -4.22 0.27
C LYS A 7 -6.65 -3.18 0.77
N THR A 8 -7.86 -3.11 0.22
CA THR A 8 -8.88 -2.11 0.63
C THR A 8 -9.55 -2.49 1.94
N ARG A 9 -9.63 -3.80 2.25
CA ARG A 9 -10.08 -4.33 3.54
C ARG A 9 -8.98 -4.26 4.61
N HIS A 10 -7.72 -4.38 4.19
CA HIS A 10 -6.55 -4.40 5.08
C HIS A 10 -6.04 -2.99 5.44
N ILE A 11 -6.01 -2.07 4.48
CA ILE A 11 -5.56 -0.69 4.70
C ILE A 11 -6.75 0.13 5.20
N GLY A 12 -6.82 0.38 6.50
CA GLY A 12 -7.94 1.06 7.14
C GLY A 12 -8.06 2.56 6.86
N ILE A 13 -7.07 3.16 6.19
CA ILE A 13 -7.10 4.58 5.81
C ILE A 13 -8.02 4.73 4.61
N LYS A 14 -9.06 5.55 4.74
CA LYS A 14 -9.87 5.91 3.60
C LYS A 14 -9.15 6.93 2.72
N PRO A 15 -9.41 6.98 1.40
CA PRO A 15 -8.81 7.96 0.52
C PRO A 15 -9.00 9.42 0.97
N GLU A 16 -10.14 9.71 1.61
CA GLU A 16 -10.48 11.02 2.18
C GLU A 16 -9.61 11.42 3.39
N ASP A 17 -9.13 10.45 4.17
CA ASP A 17 -8.31 10.70 5.36
C ASP A 17 -6.84 10.97 4.99
N LEU A 18 -6.37 10.38 3.89
CA LEU A 18 -4.98 10.49 3.45
C LEU A 18 -4.55 11.96 3.25
N GLY A 19 -5.42 12.79 2.68
CA GLY A 19 -5.14 14.22 2.49
C GLY A 19 -4.93 14.97 3.81
N ASN A 20 -5.80 14.72 4.79
CA ASN A 20 -5.69 15.34 6.12
C ASN A 20 -4.42 14.90 6.86
N MET A 21 -4.04 13.63 6.71
CA MET A 21 -2.82 13.08 7.28
C MET A 21 -1.57 13.72 6.65
N LEU A 22 -1.50 13.78 5.32
CA LEU A 22 -0.38 14.40 4.60
C LEU A 22 -0.22 15.88 4.96
N GLN A 23 -1.33 16.62 5.06
CA GLN A 23 -1.33 18.01 5.51
C GLN A 23 -0.79 18.16 6.93
N THR A 24 -1.21 17.29 7.84
CA THR A 24 -0.77 17.30 9.25
C THR A 24 0.73 17.04 9.37
N VAL A 25 1.25 16.12 8.56
CA VAL A 25 2.68 15.80 8.51
C VAL A 25 3.49 16.86 7.75
N GLY A 26 2.84 17.64 6.87
CA GLY A 26 3.46 18.73 6.13
C GLY A 26 4.10 18.31 4.81
N VAL A 27 3.63 17.23 4.20
CA VAL A 27 4.14 16.68 2.92
C VAL A 27 3.03 16.62 1.87
N SER A 28 3.41 16.61 0.60
CA SER A 28 2.48 16.60 -0.54
C SER A 28 2.06 15.19 -0.98
N SER A 29 2.82 14.15 -0.61
CA SER A 29 2.56 12.77 -1.02
C SER A 29 3.16 11.74 -0.06
N VAL A 30 2.70 10.49 -0.18
CA VAL A 30 3.29 9.35 0.52
C VAL A 30 4.71 9.07 0.02
N ASP A 31 4.98 9.28 -1.27
CA ASP A 31 6.32 9.11 -1.83
C ASP A 31 7.31 10.11 -1.23
N GLU A 32 6.91 11.39 -1.11
CA GLU A 32 7.72 12.40 -0.43
C GLU A 32 7.97 12.04 1.04
N LEU A 33 6.95 11.55 1.75
CA LEU A 33 7.11 11.08 3.12
C LEU A 33 8.15 9.96 3.22
N ILE A 34 8.10 8.99 2.30
CA ILE A 34 9.05 7.88 2.24
C ILE A 34 10.45 8.39 1.95
N ASP A 35 10.61 9.32 1.00
CA ASP A 35 11.90 9.88 0.60
C ASP A 35 12.58 10.66 1.75
N GLN A 36 11.80 11.37 2.56
CA GLN A 36 12.32 12.09 3.73
C GLN A 36 12.62 11.17 4.93
N THR A 37 12.03 9.96 4.96
CA THR A 37 12.14 9.04 6.10
C THR A 37 13.22 7.97 5.89
N ILE A 38 13.34 7.43 4.67
CA ILE A 38 14.23 6.29 4.37
C ILE A 38 15.42 6.79 3.55
N PRO A 39 16.66 6.71 4.06
CA PRO A 39 17.85 7.04 3.29
C PRO A 39 17.92 6.27 1.96
N ALA A 40 18.21 7.00 0.87
CA ALA A 40 18.15 6.45 -0.48
C ALA A 40 19.18 5.34 -0.76
N ASP A 41 20.28 5.31 0.00
CA ASP A 41 21.36 4.33 -0.13
C ASP A 41 20.97 2.93 0.38
N ILE A 42 20.07 2.85 1.36
CA ILE A 42 19.54 1.58 1.91
C ILE A 42 18.20 1.17 1.29
N ARG A 43 17.54 2.05 0.51
CA ARG A 43 16.25 1.75 -0.11
C ARG A 43 16.40 0.73 -1.24
N LEU A 44 15.43 -0.19 -1.35
CA LEU A 44 15.37 -1.15 -2.44
C LEU A 44 15.32 -0.44 -3.80
N LYS A 45 16.27 -0.78 -4.69
CA LYS A 45 16.38 -0.20 -6.05
C LYS A 45 15.39 -0.80 -7.05
N LYS A 46 14.74 -1.91 -6.69
CA LYS A 46 13.76 -2.61 -7.53
C LYS A 46 12.60 -3.08 -6.64
N PRO A 47 11.38 -3.19 -7.20
CA PRO A 47 10.25 -3.79 -6.49
C PRO A 47 10.55 -5.22 -6.02
N LEU A 48 9.81 -5.68 -5.02
CA LEU A 48 9.89 -7.05 -4.56
C LEU A 48 9.53 -8.03 -5.69
N SER A 49 10.28 -9.12 -5.80
CA SER A 49 9.98 -10.20 -6.75
C SER A 49 8.94 -11.13 -6.12
N LEU A 50 7.67 -10.73 -6.23
CA LEU A 50 6.53 -11.46 -5.67
C LEU A 50 5.59 -11.97 -6.77
N PRO A 51 4.86 -13.07 -6.53
CA PRO A 51 3.74 -13.47 -7.39
C PRO A 51 2.67 -12.37 -7.49
N LYS A 52 1.76 -12.52 -8.45
CA LYS A 52 0.60 -11.64 -8.57
C LYS A 52 -0.25 -11.74 -7.30
N ALA A 53 -0.74 -10.60 -6.82
CA ALA A 53 -1.66 -10.57 -5.69
C ALA A 53 -2.93 -11.39 -6.00
N GLN A 54 -3.31 -12.22 -5.04
CA GLN A 54 -4.56 -12.98 -5.04
C GLN A 54 -5.67 -12.17 -4.36
N SER A 55 -6.91 -12.44 -4.75
CA SER A 55 -8.11 -12.06 -4.00
C SER A 55 -8.33 -12.98 -2.81
N GLU A 56 -9.17 -12.55 -1.86
CA GLU A 56 -9.52 -13.36 -0.69
C GLU A 56 -10.22 -14.68 -1.09
N MET A 57 -11.03 -14.64 -2.14
CA MET A 57 -11.72 -15.81 -2.69
C MET A 57 -10.74 -16.81 -3.30
N GLU A 58 -9.82 -16.35 -4.15
CA GLU A 58 -8.80 -17.22 -4.77
C GLU A 58 -7.94 -17.90 -3.70
N TYR A 59 -7.55 -17.17 -2.66
CA TYR A 59 -6.77 -17.74 -1.56
C TYR A 59 -7.59 -18.74 -0.73
N ALA A 60 -8.87 -18.46 -0.46
CA ALA A 60 -9.74 -19.38 0.27
C ALA A 60 -9.98 -20.70 -0.49
N GLU A 61 -10.08 -20.66 -1.81
CA GLU A 61 -10.17 -21.85 -2.66
C GLU A 61 -8.86 -22.66 -2.70
N GLU A 62 -7.70 -22.00 -2.62
CA GLU A 62 -6.40 -22.68 -2.63
C GLU A 62 -6.12 -23.46 -1.33
N ILE A 63 -6.55 -22.93 -0.19
CA ILE A 63 -6.27 -23.52 1.13
C ILE A 63 -7.37 -24.48 1.64
N GLY A 64 -8.52 -24.53 0.96
CA GLY A 64 -9.66 -25.39 1.28
C GLY A 64 -9.50 -26.80 0.72
#